data_AF-A0A976K8Q0-F1
#
_entry.id   AF-A0A976K8Q0-F1
#
_cell.length_a   1.000
_cell.length_b   1.000
_cell.length_c   1.000
_cell.angle_alpha   90.00
_cell.angle_beta   90.00
_cell.angle_gamma   90.00
#
_symmetry.space_group_name_H-M   'P 1'
#
loop_
_entity.id
_entity.type
_entity.pdbx_description
1 polymer ?
#
loop_
_entity_poly.entity_id
_entity_poly.type
_entity_poly.pdbx_seq_one_letter_code
_entity_poly.pdbx_strand_id
1 'polypeptide(L)'
;MDQNTGPRRAELIGDTLRRFVRRGARANLSKLLGKTRPEDVALQFRRLTPAEQITVFQILVTDYPEGSGAVLTELEPPQQQALLEELSPQQIATVLDSMSVDDAVSLVESLPPELHDKVLEVVDLKDLAEVQTHLTYGDDTAGRLMVPEYVALSEDKTVGDAIAFIQQSTELDNIFYL
;
A
#
# COMPACT_ATOMS: atom_id res chain seq x y z
N MET A 1 6.22 6.35 -31.41
CA MET A 1 4.75 6.20 -31.47
C MET A 1 4.41 5.23 -30.34
N ASP A 2 4.10 5.69 -29.14
CA ASP A 2 2.78 6.16 -28.71
C ASP A 2 2.95 6.96 -27.40
N GLN A 3 2.54 8.23 -27.36
CA GLN A 3 2.61 9.10 -26.17
C GLN A 3 1.27 9.79 -25.89
N ASN A 4 0.12 9.16 -26.19
CA ASN A 4 -1.17 9.84 -26.03
C ASN A 4 -2.34 9.00 -25.45
N THR A 5 -2.05 8.01 -24.61
CA THR A 5 -3.08 7.12 -24.03
C THR A 5 -3.39 7.34 -22.54
N GLY A 6 -2.66 8.21 -21.84
CA GLY A 6 -2.82 8.44 -20.39
C GLY A 6 -4.17 9.04 -19.95
N PRO A 7 -4.56 10.24 -20.40
CA PRO A 7 -5.72 10.94 -19.83
C PRO A 7 -7.06 10.30 -20.22
N ARG A 8 -7.19 9.79 -21.46
CA ARG A 8 -8.44 9.14 -21.93
C ARG A 8 -8.71 7.80 -21.25
N ARG A 9 -7.66 7.07 -20.86
CA ARG A 9 -7.79 5.76 -20.20
C ARG A 9 -8.26 5.93 -18.76
N ALA A 10 -7.66 6.85 -18.00
CA ALA A 10 -8.07 7.16 -16.63
C ALA A 10 -9.52 7.65 -16.57
N GLU A 11 -9.93 8.49 -17.52
CA GLU A 11 -11.30 9.01 -17.60
C GLU A 11 -12.33 7.88 -17.86
N LEU A 12 -12.02 6.95 -18.76
CA LEU A 12 -12.85 5.78 -19.07
C LEU A 12 -12.99 4.83 -17.87
N ILE A 13 -11.90 4.60 -17.13
CA ILE A 13 -11.88 3.79 -15.92
C ILE A 13 -12.80 4.42 -14.87
N GLY A 14 -12.68 5.74 -14.65
CA GLY A 14 -13.52 6.45 -13.69
C GLY A 14 -15.01 6.42 -13.99
N ASP A 15 -15.40 6.53 -15.27
CA ASP A 15 -16.81 6.44 -15.66
C ASP A 15 -17.36 5.02 -15.51
N THR A 16 -16.52 4.01 -15.75
CA THR A 16 -16.88 2.61 -15.57
C THR A 16 -17.02 2.25 -14.10
N LEU A 17 -16.07 2.69 -13.26
CA LEU A 17 -16.09 2.49 -11.81
C LEU A 17 -17.36 3.09 -11.20
N ARG A 18 -17.66 4.37 -11.48
CA ARG A 18 -18.88 5.04 -10.98
C ARG A 18 -20.14 4.35 -11.45
N ARG A 19 -20.17 3.85 -12.68
CA ARG A 19 -21.32 3.09 -13.20
C ARG A 19 -21.53 1.78 -12.43
N PHE A 20 -20.47 1.07 -12.09
CA PHE A 20 -20.57 -0.17 -11.32
C PHE A 20 -20.97 0.08 -9.87
N VAL A 21 -20.42 1.11 -9.23
CA VAL A 21 -20.79 1.52 -7.87
C VAL A 21 -22.28 1.85 -7.79
N ARG A 22 -22.78 2.75 -8.66
CA ARG A 22 -24.20 3.16 -8.68
C ARG A 22 -25.18 2.03 -8.98
N ARG A 23 -24.75 1.00 -9.70
CA ARG A 23 -25.58 -0.16 -10.05
C ARG A 23 -25.46 -1.30 -9.03
N GLY A 24 -24.64 -1.16 -7.99
CA GLY A 24 -24.37 -2.23 -7.03
C GLY A 24 -23.71 -3.46 -7.68
N ALA A 25 -23.00 -3.28 -8.79
CA ALA A 25 -22.42 -4.39 -9.56
C ALA A 25 -21.10 -4.88 -8.92
N ARG A 26 -21.15 -5.35 -7.66
CA ARG A 26 -19.99 -5.71 -6.82
C ARG A 26 -18.97 -6.58 -7.56
N ALA A 27 -19.42 -7.66 -8.21
CA ALA A 27 -18.51 -8.58 -8.91
C ALA A 27 -17.73 -7.91 -10.05
N ASN A 28 -18.35 -6.96 -10.77
CA ASN A 28 -17.68 -6.23 -11.84
C ASN A 28 -16.76 -5.15 -11.29
N LEU A 29 -17.18 -4.49 -10.20
CA LEU A 29 -16.37 -3.50 -9.51
C LEU A 29 -15.10 -4.13 -8.94
N SER A 30 -15.23 -5.25 -8.22
CA SER A 30 -14.10 -6.04 -7.71
C SER A 30 -13.12 -6.40 -8.84
N LYS A 31 -13.59 -7.01 -9.93
CA LYS A 31 -12.74 -7.34 -11.09
C LYS A 31 -12.05 -6.14 -11.74
N LEU A 32 -12.69 -4.97 -11.70
CA LEU A 32 -12.10 -3.74 -12.23
C LEU A 32 -10.98 -3.24 -11.32
N LEU A 33 -11.24 -3.22 -10.00
CA LEU A 33 -10.29 -2.78 -8.99
C LEU A 33 -9.00 -3.61 -9.03
N GLY A 34 -9.10 -4.95 -9.04
CA GLY A 34 -7.92 -5.83 -9.10
C GLY A 34 -7.12 -5.78 -10.41
N LYS A 35 -7.60 -5.07 -11.43
CA LYS A 35 -6.89 -4.86 -12.72
C LYS A 35 -6.42 -3.43 -12.92
N THR A 36 -6.75 -2.55 -11.98
CA THR A 36 -6.44 -1.13 -12.05
C THR A 36 -5.30 -0.86 -11.08
N ARG A 37 -4.36 0.00 -11.47
CA ARG A 37 -3.25 0.34 -10.59
C ARG A 37 -3.74 1.19 -9.41
N PRO A 38 -3.10 1.09 -8.23
CA PRO A 38 -3.53 1.83 -7.04
C PRO A 38 -3.70 3.33 -7.27
N GLU A 39 -2.78 3.95 -8.02
CA GLU A 39 -2.78 5.40 -8.28
C GLU A 39 -3.99 5.80 -9.15
N ASP A 40 -4.31 4.97 -10.15
CA ASP A 40 -5.49 5.16 -11.00
C ASP A 40 -6.80 5.01 -10.21
N VAL A 41 -6.84 4.06 -9.26
CA VAL A 41 -7.98 3.85 -8.35
C VAL A 41 -8.14 5.06 -7.44
N ALA A 42 -7.08 5.49 -6.75
CA ALA A 42 -7.07 6.63 -5.84
C ALA A 42 -7.52 7.92 -6.54
N LEU A 43 -7.08 8.15 -7.78
CA LEU A 43 -7.51 9.30 -8.59
C LEU A 43 -9.05 9.35 -8.76
N GLN A 44 -9.72 8.19 -8.81
CA GLN A 44 -11.18 8.14 -8.94
C GLN A 44 -11.92 8.43 -7.64
N PHE A 45 -11.29 8.28 -6.46
CA PHE A 45 -11.95 8.53 -5.18
C PHE A 45 -12.49 9.95 -5.08
N ARG A 46 -11.77 10.95 -5.63
CA ARG A 46 -12.21 12.35 -5.69
C ARG A 46 -13.53 12.56 -6.45
N ARG A 47 -13.93 11.60 -7.29
CA ARG A 47 -15.16 11.63 -8.10
C ARG A 47 -16.31 10.85 -7.46
N LEU A 48 -16.07 10.20 -6.33
CA LEU A 48 -17.02 9.41 -5.55
C LEU A 48 -17.56 10.22 -4.38
N THR A 49 -18.81 9.97 -4.02
CA THR A 49 -19.38 10.43 -2.75
C THR A 49 -18.73 9.69 -1.57
N PRO A 50 -18.76 10.23 -0.34
CA PRO A 50 -18.17 9.55 0.82
C PRO A 50 -18.67 8.11 1.03
N ALA A 51 -19.98 7.87 0.90
CA ALA A 51 -20.56 6.53 1.00
C ALA A 51 -20.06 5.58 -0.10
N GLU A 52 -19.85 6.09 -1.31
CA GLU A 52 -19.28 5.32 -2.42
C GLU A 52 -17.80 5.01 -2.18
N GLN A 53 -17.01 5.94 -1.62
CA GLN A 53 -15.61 5.72 -1.25
C GLN A 53 -15.50 4.57 -0.24
N ILE A 54 -16.31 4.61 0.83
CA ILE A 54 -16.35 3.54 1.85
C ILE A 54 -16.69 2.19 1.21
N THR A 55 -17.73 2.15 0.36
CA THR A 55 -18.14 0.91 -0.32
C THR A 55 -17.02 0.35 -1.21
N VAL A 56 -16.36 1.21 -1.99
CA VAL A 56 -15.26 0.82 -2.88
C VAL A 56 -14.07 0.32 -2.07
N PHE A 57 -13.72 1.03 -1.00
CA PHE A 57 -12.58 0.67 -0.16
C PHE A 57 -12.81 -0.63 0.62
N GLN A 58 -14.02 -0.86 1.15
CA GLN A 58 -14.38 -2.15 1.77
C GLN A 58 -14.26 -3.32 0.79
N ILE A 59 -14.59 -3.11 -0.48
CA ILE A 59 -14.38 -4.14 -1.53
C ILE A 59 -12.89 -4.35 -1.78
N LEU A 60 -12.08 -3.29 -1.84
CA LEU A 60 -10.62 -3.40 -1.96
C LEU A 60 -10.03 -4.23 -0.81
N VAL A 61 -10.32 -3.86 0.44
CA VAL A 61 -9.81 -4.58 1.62
C VAL A 61 -10.23 -6.04 1.65
N THR A 62 -11.46 -6.34 1.22
CA THR A 62 -11.98 -7.73 1.25
C THR A 62 -11.47 -8.59 0.10
N ASP A 63 -11.45 -8.04 -1.11
CA ASP A 63 -11.22 -8.81 -2.33
C ASP A 63 -9.76 -8.69 -2.85
N TYR A 64 -9.03 -7.64 -2.46
CA TYR A 64 -7.64 -7.32 -2.86
C TYR A 64 -6.85 -6.66 -1.71
N PRO A 65 -6.71 -7.34 -0.55
CA PRO A 65 -6.02 -6.78 0.62
C PRO A 65 -4.60 -6.28 0.30
N GLU A 66 -3.86 -6.98 -0.56
CA GLU A 66 -2.50 -6.64 -0.98
C GLU A 66 -2.37 -5.28 -1.69
N GLY A 67 -3.44 -4.80 -2.33
CA GLY A 67 -3.45 -3.51 -3.02
C GLY A 67 -4.10 -2.39 -2.20
N SER A 68 -4.69 -2.72 -1.05
CA SER A 68 -5.51 -1.78 -0.28
C SER A 68 -4.68 -0.69 0.41
N GLY A 69 -3.51 -1.05 0.95
CA GLY A 69 -2.54 -0.12 1.52
C GLY A 69 -2.02 0.87 0.49
N ALA A 70 -1.59 0.37 -0.67
CA ALA A 70 -1.12 1.21 -1.77
C ALA A 70 -2.17 2.22 -2.25
N VAL A 71 -3.45 1.83 -2.31
CA VAL A 71 -4.53 2.78 -2.64
C VAL A 71 -4.70 3.82 -1.53
N LEU A 72 -4.63 3.41 -0.27
CA LEU A 72 -4.81 4.30 0.88
C LEU A 72 -3.70 5.36 0.96
N THR A 73 -2.44 4.99 0.73
CA THR A 73 -1.28 5.90 0.72
C THR A 73 -1.45 7.03 -0.29
N GLU A 74 -2.09 6.76 -1.43
CA GLU A 74 -2.34 7.75 -2.49
C GLU A 74 -3.51 8.71 -2.19
N LEU A 75 -4.25 8.51 -1.11
CA LEU A 75 -5.37 9.36 -0.71
C LEU A 75 -4.93 10.48 0.23
N GLU A 76 -5.69 11.58 0.22
CA GLU A 76 -5.44 12.69 1.15
C GLU A 76 -5.75 12.28 2.60
N PRO A 77 -5.02 12.80 3.62
CA PRO A 77 -5.20 12.38 5.02
C PRO A 77 -6.65 12.41 5.54
N PRO A 78 -7.48 13.43 5.22
CA PRO A 78 -8.89 13.41 5.65
C PRO A 78 -9.70 12.24 5.07
N GLN A 79 -9.35 11.77 3.86
CA GLN A 79 -9.98 10.61 3.25
C GLN A 79 -9.49 9.31 3.88
N GLN A 80 -8.18 9.21 4.14
CA GLN A 80 -7.61 8.05 4.82
C GLN A 80 -8.31 7.82 6.17
N GLN A 81 -8.41 8.87 6.98
CA GLN A 81 -9.07 8.81 8.28
C GLN A 81 -10.53 8.38 8.16
N ALA A 82 -11.30 9.01 7.26
CA ALA A 82 -12.71 8.69 7.07
C ALA A 82 -12.94 7.23 6.61
N LEU A 83 -12.00 6.65 5.87
CA LEU A 83 -12.07 5.26 5.44
C LEU A 83 -11.70 4.30 6.59
N LEU A 84 -10.67 4.62 7.37
CA LEU A 84 -10.21 3.80 8.49
C LEU A 84 -11.23 3.76 9.64
N GLU A 85 -11.95 4.86 9.88
CA GLU A 85 -13.04 4.91 10.88
C GLU A 85 -14.19 3.94 10.59
N GLU A 86 -14.34 3.51 9.33
CA GLU A 86 -15.39 2.59 8.86
C GLU A 86 -14.91 1.12 8.76
N LEU A 87 -13.66 0.85 9.17
CA LEU A 87 -13.07 -0.49 9.19
C LEU A 87 -12.98 -1.05 10.60
N SER A 88 -13.04 -2.38 10.72
CA SER A 88 -12.71 -3.05 11.98
C SER A 88 -11.19 -2.98 12.24
N PRO A 89 -10.73 -3.08 13.50
CA PRO A 89 -9.30 -3.12 13.81
C PRO A 89 -8.52 -4.20 13.04
N GLN A 90 -9.14 -5.37 12.79
CA GLN A 90 -8.54 -6.44 12.00
C GLN A 90 -8.38 -6.07 10.51
N GLN A 91 -9.36 -5.35 9.96
CA GLN A 91 -9.28 -4.85 8.59
C GLN A 91 -8.20 -3.77 8.47
N ILE A 92 -8.08 -2.89 9.46
CA ILE A 92 -7.01 -1.88 9.50
C ILE A 92 -5.65 -2.57 9.55
N ALA A 93 -5.46 -3.58 10.40
CA ALA A 93 -4.24 -4.38 10.44
C ALA A 93 -3.92 -5.00 9.07
N THR A 94 -4.92 -5.57 8.38
CA THR A 94 -4.75 -6.12 7.02
C THR A 94 -4.29 -5.07 6.01
N VAL A 95 -4.79 -3.83 6.12
CA VAL A 95 -4.34 -2.73 5.26
C VAL A 95 -2.90 -2.37 5.57
N LEU A 96 -2.56 -2.22 6.85
CA LEU A 96 -1.20 -1.86 7.30
C LEU A 96 -0.17 -2.92 6.88
N ASP A 97 -0.51 -4.21 6.95
CA ASP A 97 0.36 -5.31 6.50
C ASP A 97 0.71 -5.25 5.00
N SER A 98 -0.10 -4.53 4.20
CA SER A 98 0.15 -4.33 2.77
C SER A 98 0.88 -3.03 2.45
N MET A 99 1.21 -2.21 3.45
CA MET A 99 1.87 -0.93 3.29
C MET A 99 3.38 -1.06 3.48
N SER A 100 4.12 -0.06 3.00
CA SER A 100 5.50 0.09 3.44
C SER A 100 5.52 0.37 4.95
N VAL A 101 6.58 -0.11 5.58
CA VAL A 101 6.89 0.07 6.99
C VAL A 101 6.76 1.55 7.42
N ASP A 102 7.34 2.47 6.66
CA ASP A 102 7.33 3.91 6.97
C ASP A 102 5.93 4.52 6.82
N ASP A 103 5.20 4.15 5.77
CA ASP A 103 3.83 4.64 5.55
C ASP A 103 2.88 4.13 6.62
N ALA A 104 3.02 2.86 7.01
CA ALA A 104 2.19 2.23 8.04
C ALA A 104 2.34 2.95 9.38
N VAL A 105 3.57 3.29 9.78
CA VAL A 105 3.80 4.04 11.01
C VAL A 105 3.26 5.45 10.92
N SER A 106 3.52 6.18 9.83
CA SER A 106 3.01 7.54 9.67
C SER A 106 1.49 7.56 9.76
N LEU A 107 0.83 6.57 9.16
CA LEU A 107 -0.61 6.42 9.23
C LEU A 107 -1.09 6.13 10.66
N VAL A 108 -0.46 5.19 11.37
CA VAL A 108 -0.81 4.86 12.76
C VAL A 108 -0.66 6.07 13.67
N GLU A 109 0.42 6.85 13.55
CA GLU A 109 0.63 8.08 14.33
C GLU A 109 -0.41 9.17 14.05
N SER A 110 -1.01 9.16 12.85
CA SER A 110 -2.06 10.11 12.46
C SER A 110 -3.46 9.70 12.92
N LEU A 111 -3.65 8.47 13.43
CA LEU A 111 -4.94 7.96 13.85
C LEU A 111 -5.47 8.69 15.10
N PRO A 112 -6.80 8.84 15.24
CA PRO A 112 -7.41 9.24 16.49
C PRO A 112 -7.00 8.29 17.63
N PRO A 113 -6.81 8.79 18.88
CA PRO A 113 -6.34 7.98 20.01
C PRO A 113 -7.15 6.71 20.24
N GLU A 114 -8.47 6.77 20.03
CA GLU A 114 -9.37 5.63 20.23
C GLU A 114 -9.18 4.49 19.21
N LEU A 115 -8.70 4.81 17.99
CA LEU A 115 -8.39 3.84 16.95
C LEU A 115 -6.94 3.37 17.06
N HIS A 116 -6.02 4.27 17.36
CA HIS A 116 -4.61 3.98 17.56
C HIS A 116 -4.40 2.79 18.51
N ASP A 117 -4.97 2.85 19.72
CA ASP A 117 -4.77 1.79 20.73
C ASP A 117 -5.36 0.45 20.29
N LYS A 118 -6.55 0.47 19.68
CA LYS A 118 -7.23 -0.75 19.19
C LYS A 118 -6.49 -1.41 18.04
N VAL A 119 -5.83 -0.62 17.18
CA VAL A 119 -5.04 -1.14 16.07
C VAL A 119 -3.75 -1.77 16.59
N LEU A 120 -3.07 -1.12 17.54
CA LEU A 120 -1.86 -1.67 18.18
C LEU A 120 -2.09 -2.96 18.98
N GLU A 121 -3.32 -3.21 19.44
CA GLU A 121 -3.68 -4.49 20.06
C GLU A 121 -3.73 -5.66 19.05
N VAL A 122 -3.89 -5.36 17.76
CA VAL A 122 -4.13 -6.36 16.71
C VAL A 122 -2.93 -6.49 15.76
N VAL A 123 -2.17 -5.42 15.55
CA VAL A 123 -0.93 -5.42 14.77
C VAL A 123 0.20 -5.93 15.65
N ASP A 124 0.96 -6.93 15.18
CA ASP A 124 2.09 -7.45 15.96
C ASP A 124 3.22 -6.41 15.99
N LEU A 125 3.57 -5.97 17.20
CA LEU A 125 4.57 -4.92 17.43
C LEU A 125 5.98 -5.30 16.96
N LYS A 126 6.24 -6.58 16.63
CA LYS A 126 7.53 -7.00 16.07
C LYS A 126 7.74 -6.52 14.64
N ASP A 127 6.68 -6.49 13.82
CA ASP A 127 6.73 -5.91 12.48
C ASP A 127 6.82 -4.38 12.58
N LEU A 128 6.19 -3.78 13.60
CA LEU A 128 6.32 -2.36 13.95
C LEU A 128 7.67 -1.98 14.60
N ALA A 129 8.37 -2.89 15.28
CA ALA A 129 9.64 -2.60 15.96
C ALA A 129 10.82 -2.53 14.98
N GLU A 130 10.76 -3.29 13.88
CA GLU A 130 11.66 -3.11 12.75
C GLU A 130 11.45 -1.71 12.11
N VAL A 131 10.20 -1.24 12.04
CA VAL A 131 9.87 0.16 11.67
C VAL A 131 10.42 1.17 12.68
N GLN A 132 10.24 0.92 13.97
CA GLN A 132 10.65 1.83 15.04
C GLN A 132 12.17 2.00 15.10
N THR A 133 12.92 0.98 14.65
CA THR A 133 14.37 1.06 14.49
C THR A 133 14.78 2.07 13.40
N HIS A 134 14.01 2.19 12.30
CA HIS A 134 14.19 3.22 11.27
C HIS A 134 13.80 4.63 11.76
N LEU A 135 12.76 4.76 12.60
CA LEU A 135 12.34 6.04 13.19
C LEU A 135 13.34 6.64 14.20
N THR A 136 14.28 5.84 14.70
CA THR A 136 15.31 6.30 15.65
C THR A 136 16.37 7.18 14.97
N TYR A 137 16.42 7.15 13.64
CA TYR A 137 17.33 7.96 12.84
C TYR A 137 16.68 9.31 12.51
N GLY A 138 17.40 10.41 12.78
CA GLY A 138 16.90 11.76 12.50
C GLY A 138 16.63 12.02 11.03
N ASP A 139 15.81 13.04 10.73
CA ASP A 139 15.60 13.57 9.38
C ASP A 139 16.95 13.80 8.67
N ASP A 140 17.02 13.44 7.38
CA ASP A 140 18.22 13.53 6.51
C ASP A 140 19.42 12.65 6.86
N THR A 141 19.23 11.60 7.68
CA THR A 141 20.30 10.64 7.96
C THR A 141 20.27 9.44 7.01
N ALA A 142 21.44 8.84 6.76
CA ALA A 142 21.56 7.65 5.93
C ALA A 142 20.68 6.48 6.41
N GLY A 143 20.40 6.38 7.71
CA GLY A 143 19.51 5.35 8.27
C GLY A 143 18.03 5.55 7.94
N ARG A 144 17.59 6.78 7.71
CA ARG A 144 16.22 7.11 7.28
C ARG A 144 16.01 6.97 5.76
N LEU A 145 17.09 7.00 4.97
CA LEU A 145 17.05 6.83 3.51
C LEU A 145 17.41 5.41 3.04
N MET A 146 17.82 4.53 3.96
CA MET A 146 18.28 3.18 3.62
C MET A 146 17.10 2.23 3.50
N VAL A 147 17.06 1.49 2.39
CA VAL A 147 16.24 0.29 2.25
C VAL A 147 17.04 -0.88 2.88
N PRO A 148 16.53 -1.55 3.93
CA PRO A 148 17.29 -2.56 4.67
C PRO A 148 17.44 -3.89 3.91
N GLU A 149 16.72 -4.06 2.82
CA GLU A 149 16.75 -5.23 1.96
C GLU A 149 17.97 -5.18 1.03
N TYR A 150 19.03 -5.89 1.37
CA TYR A 150 20.20 -6.05 0.53
C TYR A 150 20.72 -7.49 0.53
N VAL A 151 21.40 -7.85 -0.56
CA VAL A 151 22.08 -9.13 -0.68
C VAL A 151 23.51 -8.99 -0.16
N ALA A 152 23.83 -9.71 0.91
CA ALA A 152 25.18 -9.79 1.46
C ALA A 152 25.85 -11.12 1.07
N LEU A 153 27.10 -11.05 0.61
CA LEU A 153 27.92 -12.22 0.29
C LEU A 153 29.22 -12.16 1.09
N SER A 154 29.70 -13.33 1.51
CA SER A 154 30.99 -13.45 2.19
C SER A 154 32.15 -13.39 1.18
N GLU A 155 33.29 -12.83 1.60
CA GLU A 155 34.47 -12.59 0.77
C GLU A 155 35.15 -13.87 0.26
N ASP A 156 34.87 -15.01 0.89
CA ASP A 156 35.40 -16.33 0.54
C ASP A 156 34.63 -17.04 -0.58
N LYS A 157 33.52 -16.46 -1.06
CA LYS A 157 32.69 -17.05 -2.11
C LYS A 157 33.29 -16.86 -3.50
N THR A 158 33.19 -17.91 -4.33
CA THR A 158 33.58 -17.79 -5.73
C THR A 158 32.51 -17.04 -6.53
N VAL A 159 32.89 -16.51 -7.70
CA VAL A 159 31.95 -15.86 -8.62
C VAL A 159 30.76 -16.77 -8.98
N GLY A 160 30.99 -18.08 -9.10
CA GLY A 160 29.92 -19.04 -9.38
C GLY A 160 28.91 -19.17 -8.24
N ASP A 161 29.39 -19.19 -6.99
CA ASP A 161 28.54 -19.26 -5.81
C ASP A 161 27.71 -17.99 -5.63
N ALA A 162 28.30 -16.82 -5.92
CA ALA A 162 27.62 -15.53 -5.87
C ALA A 162 26.44 -15.47 -6.88
N ILE A 163 26.68 -15.90 -8.12
CA ILE A 163 25.63 -15.93 -9.16
C ILE A 163 24.51 -16.89 -8.77
N ALA A 164 24.84 -18.09 -8.27
CA ALA A 164 23.86 -19.07 -7.83
C ALA A 164 23.03 -18.54 -6.65
N PHE A 165 23.67 -17.83 -5.72
CA PHE A 165 22.99 -17.20 -4.57
C PHE A 165 22.00 -16.13 -5.04
N ILE A 166 22.43 -15.20 -5.89
CA ILE A 166 21.56 -14.12 -6.41
C ILE A 166 20.36 -14.71 -7.19
N GLN A 167 20.58 -15.76 -7.99
CA GLN A 167 19.50 -16.43 -8.74
C GLN A 167 18.47 -17.14 -7.85
N GLN A 168 18.83 -17.51 -6.62
CA GLN A 168 17.87 -18.10 -5.67
C GLN A 168 17.11 -17.02 -4.88
N SER A 169 17.68 -15.84 -4.71
CA SER A 169 17.12 -14.73 -3.92
C SER A 169 16.14 -13.83 -4.70
N THR A 170 15.42 -14.37 -5.69
CA THR A 170 14.60 -13.63 -6.68
C THR A 170 13.26 -13.13 -6.09
N GLU A 171 13.29 -12.44 -4.95
CA GLU A 171 12.15 -11.64 -4.45
C GLU A 171 12.51 -10.16 -4.22
N LEU A 172 13.74 -9.73 -4.53
CA LEU A 172 14.14 -8.33 -4.42
C LEU A 172 14.07 -7.64 -5.79
N ASP A 173 13.02 -6.86 -6.01
CA ASP A 173 12.75 -6.14 -7.28
C ASP A 173 13.77 -5.02 -7.58
N ASN A 174 14.62 -4.62 -6.62
CA ASN A 174 15.62 -3.56 -6.77
C ASN A 174 16.99 -3.95 -6.19
N ILE A 175 17.86 -4.55 -7.01
CA ILE A 175 19.28 -4.74 -6.65
C ILE A 175 20.07 -3.49 -7.10
N PHE A 176 20.49 -2.67 -6.15
CA PHE A 176 21.38 -1.53 -6.41
C PHE A 176 22.84 -1.99 -6.49
N TYR A 177 23.57 -1.52 -7.50
CA TYR A 177 25.02 -1.72 -7.62
C TYR A 177 25.74 -0.49 -7.05
N LEU A 178 26.65 -0.69 -6.09
CA LEU A 178 27.54 0.35 -5.55
C LEU A 178 28.82 0.46 -6.37
#